data_AF-A0A352CU79-F1
#
_entry.id   AF-A0A352CU79-F1
#
_cell.length_a   1.000
_cell.length_b   1.000
_cell.length_c   1.000
_cell.angle_alpha   90.00
_cell.angle_beta   90.00
_cell.angle_gamma   90.00
#
_symmetry.space_group_name_H-M   'P 1'
#
loop_
_entity.id
_entity.type
_entity.pdbx_description
1 polymer ?
#
loop_
_entity_poly.entity_id
_entity_poly.type
_entity_poly.pdbx_seq_one_letter_code
_entity_poly.pdbx_strand_id
1 'polypeptide(L)'
;MLRVKRIAVDALILAGGKNLRMQGNYKGDLRTGGETFADHLIREMKKLADHVYLSYGEVSHGEKEGCTVIRDLHPGCGPVSGLETGLTVCCSEYLLVAACDMPFLQTEFYRMLLEKGAEAEEKNGRFPD
;
A
#
# COMPACT_ATOMS: atom_id res chain seq x y z
N MET A 1 13.92 21.70 21.71
CA MET A 1 12.87 21.30 20.76
C MET A 1 13.37 20.05 20.03
N LEU A 2 12.98 18.86 20.49
CA LEU A 2 13.46 17.59 19.91
C LEU A 2 12.94 17.48 18.48
N ARG A 3 13.85 17.35 17.53
CA ARG A 3 13.55 17.22 16.10
C ARG A 3 13.10 15.78 15.91
N VAL A 4 11.79 15.53 15.87
CA VAL A 4 11.26 14.21 15.51
C VAL A 4 11.77 13.89 14.10
N LYS A 5 12.58 12.83 13.97
CA LYS A 5 13.07 12.36 12.67
C LYS A 5 11.83 12.03 11.83
N ARG A 6 11.64 12.72 10.69
CA ARG A 6 10.60 12.35 9.74
C ARG A 6 11.02 11.01 9.13
N ILE A 7 10.21 9.97 9.34
CA ILE A 7 10.39 8.67 8.70
C ILE A 7 9.85 8.79 7.26
N ALA A 8 10.69 8.52 6.27
CA ALA A 8 10.27 8.50 4.87
C ALA A 8 9.51 7.21 4.58
N VAL A 9 8.34 7.32 3.97
CA VAL A 9 7.45 6.18 3.70
C VAL A 9 6.85 6.27 2.30
N ASP A 10 6.84 5.14 1.61
CA ASP A 10 6.03 4.93 0.41
C ASP A 10 4.84 4.03 0.79
N ALA A 11 3.82 3.98 -0.06
CA ALA A 11 2.65 3.12 0.14
C ALA A 11 2.39 2.22 -1.06
N LEU A 12 1.90 1.02 -0.80
CA LEU A 12 1.52 0.01 -1.76
C LEU A 12 0.08 -0.44 -1.50
N ILE A 13 -0.77 -0.32 -2.51
CA ILE A 13 -2.11 -0.90 -2.51
C ILE A 13 -2.08 -2.14 -3.40
N LEU A 14 -2.32 -3.30 -2.81
CA LEU A 14 -2.44 -4.58 -3.49
C LEU A 14 -3.85 -4.70 -4.08
N ALA A 15 -3.97 -4.30 -5.34
CA ALA A 15 -5.18 -4.40 -6.14
C ALA A 15 -5.48 -5.83 -6.62
N GLY A 16 -4.49 -6.71 -6.53
CA GLY A 16 -4.63 -8.14 -6.78
C GLY A 16 -4.47 -8.53 -8.25
N GLY A 17 -4.69 -9.82 -8.51
CA GLY A 17 -4.49 -10.45 -9.82
C GLY A 17 -5.82 -10.81 -10.50
N LYS A 18 -5.99 -12.09 -10.84
CA LYS A 18 -6.95 -12.61 -11.84
C LYS A 18 -8.45 -12.30 -11.64
N ASN A 19 -8.89 -11.65 -10.55
CA ASN A 19 -10.30 -11.28 -10.27
C ASN A 19 -11.34 -12.41 -10.52
N LEU A 20 -10.93 -13.68 -10.40
CA LEU A 20 -11.70 -14.84 -10.85
C LEU A 20 -13.02 -15.04 -10.09
N ARG A 21 -13.08 -14.58 -8.83
CA ARG A 21 -14.28 -14.70 -7.98
C ARG A 21 -15.32 -13.60 -8.20
N MET A 22 -15.01 -12.57 -8.99
CA MET A 22 -15.90 -11.43 -9.25
C MET A 22 -16.38 -11.34 -10.71
N GLN A 23 -16.33 -12.45 -11.45
CA GLN A 23 -16.74 -12.52 -12.86
C GLN A 23 -16.04 -11.45 -13.74
N GLY A 24 -14.80 -11.10 -13.40
CA GLY A 24 -14.02 -10.09 -14.14
C GLY A 24 -14.23 -8.64 -13.70
N ASN A 25 -15.17 -8.34 -12.79
CA ASN A 25 -15.28 -7.01 -12.21
C ASN A 25 -14.12 -6.74 -11.24
N TYR A 26 -13.51 -5.57 -11.37
CA TYR A 26 -12.38 -5.17 -10.55
C TYR A 26 -12.85 -4.83 -9.13
N LYS A 27 -12.27 -5.51 -8.11
CA LYS A 27 -12.58 -5.26 -6.68
C LYS A 27 -12.42 -3.80 -6.28
N GLY A 28 -11.43 -3.11 -6.86
CA GLY A 28 -11.15 -1.72 -6.53
C GLY A 28 -12.22 -0.75 -7.05
N ASP A 29 -13.12 -1.17 -7.94
CA ASP A 29 -14.28 -0.38 -8.40
C ASP A 29 -15.50 -0.55 -7.49
N LEU A 30 -15.42 -1.42 -6.47
CA LEU A 30 -16.44 -1.48 -5.43
C LEU A 30 -16.50 -0.13 -4.72
N ARG A 31 -17.73 0.34 -4.49
CA ARG A 31 -18.00 1.66 -3.93
C ARG A 31 -18.64 1.56 -2.56
N THR A 32 -18.23 2.44 -1.66
CA THR A 32 -18.96 2.77 -0.42
C THR A 32 -19.11 4.28 -0.35
N GLY A 33 -20.32 4.78 -0.13
CA GLY A 33 -20.56 6.22 0.02
C GLY A 33 -20.20 7.06 -1.22
N GLY A 34 -20.19 6.47 -2.42
CA GLY A 34 -19.88 7.16 -3.68
C GLY A 34 -18.41 7.15 -4.10
N GLU A 35 -17.49 6.76 -3.21
CA GLU A 35 -16.04 6.63 -3.47
C GLU A 35 -15.69 5.16 -3.73
N THR A 36 -14.73 4.90 -4.63
CA THR A 36 -14.23 3.53 -4.83
C THR A 36 -13.26 3.14 -3.71
N PHE A 37 -13.10 1.85 -3.42
CA PHE A 37 -12.17 1.42 -2.37
C PHE A 37 -10.73 1.84 -2.69
N ALA A 38 -10.35 1.78 -3.96
CA ALA A 38 -9.03 2.24 -4.40
C ALA A 38 -8.85 3.75 -4.17
N ASP A 39 -9.86 4.57 -4.50
CA ASP A 39 -9.80 6.03 -4.28
C ASP A 39 -9.68 6.38 -2.80
N HIS A 40 -10.47 5.73 -1.95
CA HIS A 40 -10.40 5.91 -0.49
C HIS A 40 -8.99 5.59 0.03
N LEU A 41 -8.45 4.44 -0.36
CA LEU A 41 -7.11 4.01 0.05
C LEU A 41 -6.02 4.96 -0.45
N ILE A 42 -6.06 5.39 -1.72
CA ILE A 42 -5.11 6.36 -2.27
C ILE A 42 -5.17 7.66 -1.48
N ARG A 43 -6.38 8.18 -1.22
CA ARG A 43 -6.60 9.42 -0.46
C ARG A 43 -6.05 9.33 0.95
N GLU A 44 -6.24 8.21 1.64
CA GLU A 44 -5.67 7.99 2.97
C GLU A 44 -4.14 7.88 2.91
N MET A 45 -3.60 7.02 2.04
CA MET A 45 -2.15 6.80 1.94
C MET A 45 -1.37 8.08 1.65
N LYS A 46 -1.89 8.96 0.77
CA LYS A 46 -1.27 10.26 0.43
C LYS A 46 -1.14 11.23 1.61
N LYS A 47 -1.86 11.03 2.72
CA LYS A 47 -1.70 11.87 3.92
C LYS A 47 -0.38 11.61 4.67
N LEU A 48 0.31 10.52 4.32
CA LEU A 48 1.52 10.07 5.02
C LEU A 48 2.65 9.69 4.07
N ALA A 49 2.36 9.02 2.96
CA ALA A 49 3.35 8.52 2.01
C ALA A 49 3.76 9.56 0.97
N ASP A 50 5.04 9.58 0.62
CA ASP A 50 5.60 10.42 -0.44
C ASP A 50 5.19 9.91 -1.83
N HIS A 51 5.16 8.58 -2.02
CA HIS A 51 4.65 7.91 -3.21
C HIS A 51 3.61 6.85 -2.87
N VAL A 52 2.59 6.72 -3.72
CA VAL A 52 1.57 5.67 -3.61
C VAL A 52 1.59 4.83 -4.87
N TYR A 53 1.72 3.52 -4.70
CA TYR A 53 1.71 2.53 -5.76
C TYR A 53 0.43 1.69 -5.72
N LEU A 54 -0.10 1.35 -6.89
CA LEU A 54 -1.24 0.45 -7.04
C LEU A 54 -0.83 -0.76 -7.87
N SER A 55 -0.69 -1.92 -7.21
CA SER A 55 -0.13 -3.13 -7.81
C SER A 55 -1.21 -4.07 -8.34
N TYR A 56 -1.11 -4.35 -9.63
CA TYR A 56 -1.90 -5.37 -10.32
C TYR A 56 -1.02 -6.56 -10.65
N GLY A 57 -1.66 -7.72 -10.89
CA GLY A 57 -0.99 -8.85 -11.52
C GLY A 57 -0.55 -8.56 -12.97
N GLU A 58 -0.81 -9.50 -13.87
CA GLU A 58 -0.42 -9.35 -15.28
C GLU A 58 -1.14 -8.19 -16.01
N VAL A 59 -2.42 -7.99 -15.69
CA VAL A 59 -3.28 -7.00 -16.35
C VAL A 59 -3.64 -5.88 -15.38
N SER A 60 -3.24 -4.66 -15.74
CA SER A 60 -3.64 -3.41 -15.09
C SER A 60 -4.97 -2.89 -15.64
N HIS A 61 -5.77 -2.19 -14.83
CA HIS A 61 -7.08 -1.64 -15.22
C HIS A 61 -7.04 -0.16 -15.66
N GLY A 62 -5.89 0.27 -16.20
CA GLY A 62 -5.65 1.65 -16.62
C GLY A 62 -4.91 2.48 -15.57
N GLU A 63 -4.73 3.76 -15.87
CA GLU A 63 -4.15 4.74 -14.95
C GLU A 63 -5.16 5.11 -13.85
N LYS A 64 -4.63 5.53 -12.70
CA LYS A 64 -5.44 5.95 -11.55
C LYS A 64 -4.83 7.22 -10.96
N GLU A 65 -5.66 8.23 -10.79
CA GLU A 65 -5.18 9.53 -10.32
C GLU A 65 -4.61 9.43 -8.90
N GLY A 66 -3.49 10.11 -8.66
CA GLY A 66 -2.88 10.20 -7.34
C GLY A 66 -2.01 9.00 -6.94
N CYS A 67 -1.78 8.03 -7.82
CA CYS A 67 -0.84 6.94 -7.59
C CYS A 67 -0.13 6.50 -8.88
N THR A 68 0.92 5.70 -8.73
CA THR A 68 1.62 5.04 -9.82
C THR A 68 1.12 3.60 -9.94
N VAL A 69 0.58 3.24 -11.09
CA VAL A 69 0.14 1.87 -11.35
C VAL A 69 1.34 1.01 -11.74
N ILE A 70 1.53 -0.10 -11.01
CA ILE A 70 2.61 -1.06 -11.24
C ILE A 70 2.05 -2.46 -11.50
N ARG A 71 2.87 -3.30 -12.14
CA ARG A 71 2.54 -4.69 -12.44
C ARG A 71 3.48 -5.61 -11.70
N ASP A 72 2.94 -6.72 -11.23
CA ASP A 72 3.69 -7.79 -10.58
C ASP A 72 4.84 -8.26 -11.49
N LEU A 73 6.06 -8.30 -10.97
CA LEU A 73 7.24 -8.86 -11.67
C LEU A 73 7.05 -10.35 -11.96
N HIS A 74 6.46 -11.10 -11.01
CA HIS A 74 6.13 -12.52 -11.13
C HIS A 74 4.63 -12.75 -10.91
N PRO A 75 3.77 -12.51 -11.92
CA PRO A 75 2.32 -12.64 -11.77
C PRO A 75 1.89 -14.06 -11.37
N GLY A 76 0.86 -14.15 -10.52
CA GLY A 76 0.24 -15.43 -10.15
C GLY A 76 0.76 -16.06 -8.86
N CYS A 77 1.70 -15.41 -8.16
CA CYS A 77 2.24 -15.85 -6.87
C CYS A 77 1.48 -15.30 -5.65
N GLY A 78 0.25 -14.82 -5.85
CA GLY A 78 -0.57 -14.23 -4.79
C GLY A 78 -0.04 -12.86 -4.32
N PRO A 79 -0.33 -12.42 -3.08
CA PRO A 79 0.11 -11.11 -2.59
C PRO A 79 1.62 -10.88 -2.60
N VAL A 80 2.41 -11.96 -2.56
CA VAL A 80 3.89 -11.89 -2.49
C VAL A 80 4.49 -11.26 -3.75
N SER A 81 3.91 -11.47 -4.94
CA SER A 81 4.40 -10.85 -6.18
C SER A 81 4.18 -9.33 -6.20
N GLY A 82 3.06 -8.86 -5.65
CA GLY A 82 2.83 -7.43 -5.47
C GLY A 82 3.78 -6.81 -4.44
N LEU A 83 4.05 -7.53 -3.33
CA LEU A 83 5.04 -7.12 -2.33
C LEU A 83 6.45 -7.01 -2.92
N GLU A 84 6.89 -8.02 -3.67
CA GLU A 84 8.18 -8.02 -4.37
C GLU A 84 8.32 -6.78 -5.26
N THR A 85 7.31 -6.53 -6.08
CA THR A 85 7.31 -5.38 -7.01
C THR A 85 7.33 -4.06 -6.25
N GLY A 86 6.48 -3.93 -5.23
CA GLY A 86 6.40 -2.73 -4.40
C GLY A 86 7.71 -2.46 -3.64
N LEU A 87 8.35 -3.49 -3.09
CA LEU A 87 9.65 -3.37 -2.44
C LEU A 87 10.78 -3.03 -3.43
N THR A 88 10.68 -3.51 -4.67
CA THR A 88 11.66 -3.21 -5.73
C THR A 88 11.64 -1.73 -6.14
N VAL A 89 10.47 -1.09 -6.11
CA VAL A 89 10.31 0.33 -6.49
C VAL A 89 10.33 1.29 -5.29
N CYS A 90 10.18 0.77 -4.07
CA CYS A 90 10.19 1.56 -2.84
C CYS A 90 11.56 2.23 -2.64
N CYS A 91 11.56 3.56 -2.54
CA CYS A 91 12.77 4.34 -2.26
C CYS A 91 12.83 4.82 -0.80
N SER A 92 11.78 4.53 -0.04
CA SER A 92 11.58 4.96 1.34
C SER A 92 12.03 3.90 2.35
N GLU A 93 12.18 4.32 3.61
CA GLU A 93 12.65 3.49 4.73
C GLU A 93 11.63 2.40 5.11
N TYR A 94 10.33 2.68 4.89
CA TYR A 94 9.26 1.71 5.01
C TYR A 94 8.29 1.79 3.83
N LEU A 95 7.68 0.65 3.53
CA LEU A 95 6.57 0.52 2.60
C LEU A 95 5.29 0.18 3.38
N LEU A 96 4.32 1.09 3.38
CA LEU A 96 3.01 0.86 3.98
C LEU A 96 2.15 0.04 3.02
N VAL A 97 1.66 -1.12 3.45
CA VAL A 97 0.91 -2.02 2.54
C VAL A 97 -0.55 -2.15 2.94
N ALA A 98 -1.44 -2.00 1.97
CA ALA A 98 -2.87 -2.29 2.11
C ALA A 98 -3.35 -3.26 1.03
N ALA A 99 -4.28 -4.14 1.37
CA ALA A 99 -5.14 -4.82 0.42
C ALA A 99 -6.26 -3.86 -0.06
N CYS A 100 -6.64 -3.96 -1.33
CA CYS A 100 -7.66 -3.10 -1.94
C CYS A 100 -9.07 -3.28 -1.39
N ASP A 101 -9.35 -4.34 -0.63
CA ASP A 101 -10.65 -4.63 -0.01
C ASP A 101 -10.76 -4.16 1.45
N MET A 102 -9.95 -3.19 1.85
CA MET A 102 -10.00 -2.55 3.17
C MET A 102 -10.60 -1.12 3.13
N PRO A 103 -11.91 -0.95 2.88
CA PRO A 103 -12.54 0.35 2.64
C PRO A 103 -12.63 1.27 3.87
N PHE A 104 -12.31 0.78 5.06
CA PHE A 104 -12.36 1.55 6.31
C PHE A 104 -10.97 1.86 6.88
N LEU A 105 -9.92 1.50 6.14
CA LEU A 105 -8.55 1.79 6.55
C LEU A 105 -8.35 3.30 6.65
N GLN A 106 -7.67 3.75 7.71
CA GLN A 106 -7.37 5.16 7.95
C GLN A 106 -5.87 5.34 8.17
N THR A 107 -5.36 6.51 7.79
CA THR A 107 -3.93 6.86 7.91
C THR A 107 -3.41 6.73 9.34
N GLU A 108 -4.26 7.01 10.32
CA GLU A 108 -3.98 6.97 11.74
C GLU A 108 -3.53 5.58 12.20
N PHE A 109 -4.03 4.51 11.58
CA PHE A 109 -3.54 3.16 11.82
C PHE A 109 -2.05 3.01 11.46
N TYR A 110 -1.63 3.55 10.32
CA TYR A 110 -0.23 3.52 9.91
C TYR A 110 0.66 4.42 10.76
N ARG A 111 0.16 5.59 11.20
CA ARG A 111 0.90 6.43 12.16
C ARG A 111 1.19 5.67 13.45
N MET A 112 0.17 5.00 14.01
CA MET A 112 0.32 4.17 15.20
C MET A 112 1.33 3.04 14.97
N LEU A 113 1.30 2.35 13.83
CA LEU A 113 2.26 1.30 13.50
C LEU A 113 3.70 1.81 13.41
N LEU A 114 3.92 2.96 12.76
CA LEU A 114 5.25 3.58 12.66
C LEU A 114 5.79 4.02 14.03
N GLU A 115 4.94 4.59 14.88
CA GLU A 115 5.30 4.96 16.25
C GLU A 115 5.72 3.71 17.06
N LYS A 116 4.91 2.65 16.99
CA LYS A 116 5.21 1.38 17.67
C LYS A 116 6.46 0.70 17.13
N GLY A 117 6.69 0.78 15.82
CA GLY A 117 7.91 0.30 15.18
C GLY A 117 9.15 1.06 15.68
N ALA A 118 9.09 2.39 15.72
CA ALA A 118 10.18 3.22 16.21
C ALA A 118 10.51 2.95 17.69
N GLU A 119 9.49 2.82 18.55
CA GLU A 119 9.66 2.43 19.96
C GLU A 119 10.36 1.05 20.10
N ALA A 120 9.98 0.08 19.27
CA ALA A 120 10.57 -1.26 19.29
C ALA A 120 12.03 -1.26 18.80
N GLU A 121 12.34 -0.48 17.76
CA GLU A 121 13.70 -0.31 17.24
C GLU A 121 14.62 0.40 18.23
N GLU A 122 14.13 1.40 18.97
CA GLU A 122 14.92 2.08 20.01
C GLU A 122 15.25 1.13 21.16
N LYS A 123 14.29 0.28 21.55
CA LYS A 123 14.46 -0.65 22.67
C LYS A 123 15.36 -1.84 22.33
N ASN A 124 15.17 -2.42 21.14
CA ASN A 124 15.75 -3.71 20.79
C ASN A 124 16.82 -3.62 19.70
N GLY A 125 17.03 -2.45 19.10
CA GLY A 125 17.75 -2.32 17.84
C GLY A 125 16.85 -2.66 16.64
N ARG A 126 17.25 -2.17 15.47
CA ARG A 126 16.56 -2.48 14.21
C ARG A 126 17.10 -3.79 13.65
N PHE A 127 16.24 -4.81 13.60
CA PHE A 127 16.58 -6.22 13.30
C PHE A 127 17.52 -6.82 14.36
N PRO A 128 17.04 -7.05 15.59
CA PRO A 128 17.81 -7.78 16.59
C PRO A 128 18.04 -9.24 16.14
N ASP A 129 19.24 -9.74 16.41
CA ASP A 129 19.64 -11.14 16.18
C ASP A 129 18.82 -12.17 16.99
#